data_AF-A0A7M3Z9J2-F1
#
_entry.id   AF-A0A7M3Z9J2-F1
#
_cell.length_a   1.000
_cell.length_b   1.000
_cell.length_c   1.000
_cell.angle_alpha   90.00
_cell.angle_beta   90.00
_cell.angle_gamma   90.00
#
_symmetry.space_group_name_H-M   'P 1'
#
loop_
_entity.id
_entity.type
_entity.pdbx_description
1 polymer ?
#
loop_
_entity_poly.entity_id
_entity_poly.type
_entity_poly.pdbx_seq_one_letter_code
_entity_poly.pdbx_strand_id
1 'polypeptide(L)'
;MSGKSGDWKAEQFERLWYGRSAKGENPVKAAKFRQYMREHVRQKVPDIKSVSRRRAERIGDGGGVHMNENRYFTKEYCRKYWMGELQEEIREAESY
;
A
#
# COMPACT_ATOMS: atom_id res chain seq x y z
N MET A 1 -24.62 -11.24 -4.58
CA MET A 1 -23.91 -11.66 -3.34
C MET A 1 -22.41 -11.40 -3.51
N SER A 2 -21.92 -10.21 -3.15
CA SER A 2 -20.50 -9.84 -3.27
C SER A 2 -20.03 -9.33 -1.91
N GLY A 3 -19.38 -10.17 -1.13
CA GLY A 3 -19.05 -9.83 0.26
C GLY A 3 -18.18 -10.84 0.98
N LYS A 4 -17.38 -11.65 0.26
CA LYS A 4 -16.44 -12.58 0.90
C LYS A 4 -15.00 -12.43 0.45
N SER A 5 -14.73 -11.86 -0.72
CA SER A 5 -13.37 -11.80 -1.27
C SER A 5 -12.45 -10.74 -0.63
N GLY A 6 -13.00 -9.67 -0.06
CA GLY A 6 -12.21 -8.60 0.58
C GLY A 6 -11.72 -8.98 1.98
N ASP A 7 -12.60 -9.61 2.78
CA ASP A 7 -12.30 -9.91 4.19
C ASP A 7 -11.18 -10.93 4.36
N TRP A 8 -11.20 -12.03 3.59
CA TRP A 8 -10.15 -13.07 3.73
C TRP A 8 -8.77 -12.54 3.33
N LYS A 9 -8.71 -11.64 2.34
CA LYS A 9 -7.46 -11.07 1.84
C LYS A 9 -6.88 -10.08 2.85
N ALA A 10 -7.74 -9.28 3.50
CA ALA A 10 -7.35 -8.41 4.60
C ALA A 10 -6.91 -9.23 5.83
N GLU A 11 -7.61 -10.31 6.16
CA GLU A 11 -7.24 -11.19 7.27
C GLU A 11 -5.89 -11.88 7.01
N GLN A 12 -5.66 -12.36 5.79
CA GLN A 12 -4.37 -12.92 5.37
C GLN A 12 -3.24 -11.91 5.51
N PHE A 13 -3.47 -10.64 5.12
CA PHE A 13 -2.50 -9.58 5.31
C PHE A 13 -2.17 -9.39 6.80
N GLU A 14 -3.18 -9.26 7.66
CA GLU A 14 -3.00 -9.09 9.11
C GLU A 14 -2.25 -10.28 9.72
N ARG A 15 -2.59 -11.48 9.28
CA ARG A 15 -1.93 -12.71 9.71
C ARG A 15 -0.45 -12.72 9.33
N LEU A 16 -0.11 -12.40 8.09
CA LEU A 16 1.28 -12.36 7.61
C LEU A 16 2.07 -11.19 8.21
N TRP A 17 1.43 -10.03 8.39
CA TRP A 17 2.04 -8.82 8.94
C TRP A 17 2.53 -9.00 10.37
N TYR A 18 1.78 -9.75 11.18
CA TYR A 18 2.18 -10.13 12.54
C TYR A 18 2.84 -11.51 12.63
N GLY A 19 2.90 -12.25 11.51
CA GLY A 19 3.49 -13.60 11.48
C GLY A 19 2.67 -14.64 12.22
N ARG A 20 1.36 -14.43 12.40
CA ARG A 20 0.46 -15.39 13.06
C ARG A 20 0.33 -16.66 12.21
N SER A 21 0.55 -17.81 12.81
CA SER A 21 0.41 -19.12 12.17
C SER A 21 -0.32 -20.09 13.10
N ALA A 22 -0.81 -21.20 12.54
CA ALA A 22 -1.41 -22.29 13.33
C ALA A 22 -0.43 -22.87 14.37
N LYS A 23 0.88 -22.72 14.14
CA LYS A 23 1.97 -23.14 15.05
C LYS A 23 2.42 -22.04 16.03
N GLY A 24 1.74 -20.88 16.06
CA GLY A 24 2.12 -19.71 16.85
C GLY A 24 2.66 -18.55 16.02
N GLU A 25 3.27 -17.57 16.68
CA GLU A 25 3.83 -16.37 16.05
C GLU A 25 5.23 -16.63 15.47
N ASN A 26 5.48 -16.13 14.26
CA ASN A 26 6.79 -16.22 13.61
C ASN A 26 7.29 -14.82 13.23
N PRO A 27 8.10 -14.17 14.10
CA PRO A 27 8.56 -12.80 13.88
C PRO A 27 9.48 -12.67 12.66
N VAL A 28 10.23 -13.73 12.32
CA VAL A 28 11.11 -13.75 11.14
C VAL A 28 10.28 -13.70 9.86
N LYS A 29 9.20 -14.50 9.78
CA LYS A 29 8.28 -14.48 8.63
C LYS A 29 7.57 -13.14 8.52
N ALA A 30 7.15 -12.57 9.66
CA ALA A 30 6.56 -11.24 9.72
C ALA A 30 7.51 -10.16 9.19
N ALA A 31 8.78 -10.20 9.61
CA ALA A 31 9.80 -9.26 9.16
C ALA A 31 10.05 -9.35 7.64
N LYS A 32 10.21 -10.57 7.11
CA LYS A 32 10.36 -10.79 5.66
C LYS A 32 9.15 -10.30 4.87
N PHE A 33 7.93 -10.55 5.37
CA PHE A 33 6.71 -10.06 4.72
C PHE A 33 6.65 -8.52 4.72
N ARG A 34 6.94 -7.86 5.85
CA ARG A 34 6.99 -6.40 5.92
C ARG A 34 8.03 -5.82 4.96
N GLN A 35 9.20 -6.45 4.84
CA GLN A 35 10.24 -6.05 3.89
C GLN A 35 9.75 -6.17 2.44
N TYR A 36 9.19 -7.33 2.08
CA TYR A 36 8.61 -7.58 0.75
C TYR A 36 7.58 -6.53 0.38
N MET A 37 6.63 -6.24 1.28
CA MET A 37 5.58 -5.25 1.05
C MET A 37 6.15 -3.85 0.84
N ARG A 38 7.10 -3.43 1.69
CA ARG A 38 7.72 -2.10 1.55
C ARG A 38 8.49 -1.96 0.24
N GLU A 39 9.19 -3.01 -0.20
CA GLU A 39 9.91 -3.00 -1.46
C GLU A 39 8.96 -2.85 -2.66
N HIS A 40 7.83 -3.56 -2.65
CA HIS A 40 6.84 -3.46 -3.73
C HIS A 40 6.15 -2.10 -3.73
N VAL A 41 5.81 -1.57 -2.55
CA VAL A 41 5.29 -0.20 -2.45
C VAL A 41 6.34 0.80 -2.93
N ARG A 42 7.62 0.61 -2.60
CA ARG A 42 8.72 1.47 -3.06
C ARG A 42 8.81 1.53 -4.58
N GLN A 43 8.66 0.39 -5.26
CA GLN A 43 8.62 0.34 -6.73
C GLN A 43 7.46 1.15 -7.32
N LYS A 44 6.36 1.31 -6.57
CA LYS A 44 5.19 2.10 -6.97
C LYS A 44 5.23 3.56 -6.51
N VAL A 45 6.20 3.97 -5.68
CA VAL A 45 6.31 5.36 -5.20
C VAL A 45 6.34 6.40 -6.33
N PRO A 46 7.06 6.21 -7.46
CA PRO A 46 7.02 7.16 -8.57
C PRO A 46 5.60 7.37 -9.13
N ASP A 47 4.85 6.29 -9.30
CA ASP A 47 3.47 6.30 -9.79
C ASP A 47 2.55 7.00 -8.78
N ILE A 48 2.68 6.68 -7.48
CA ILE A 48 1.91 7.32 -6.40
C ILE A 48 2.20 8.83 -6.33
N LYS A 49 3.47 9.23 -6.51
CA LYS A 49 3.89 10.63 -6.54
C LYS A 49 3.34 11.36 -7.76
N SER A 50 3.25 10.71 -8.92
CA SER A 50 2.67 11.32 -10.13
C SER A 50 1.17 11.59 -9.95
N VAL A 51 0.43 10.65 -9.35
CA VAL A 51 -0.98 10.84 -8.98
C VAL A 51 -1.14 11.98 -7.98
N SER A 52 -0.33 11.98 -6.93
CA SER A 52 -0.39 13.00 -5.88
C SER A 52 -0.10 14.39 -6.44
N ARG A 53 0.86 14.50 -7.37
CA ARG A 53 1.21 15.76 -8.04
C ARG A 53 0.07 16.28 -8.92
N ARG A 54 -0.53 15.44 -9.76
CA ARG A 54 -1.69 15.83 -10.59
C ARG A 54 -2.87 16.29 -9.75
N ARG A 55 -3.11 15.64 -8.61
CA ARG A 55 -4.16 16.07 -7.66
C ARG A 55 -3.83 17.43 -7.06
N ALA A 56 -2.58 17.68 -6.66
CA ALA A 56 -2.16 18.97 -6.13
C ALA A 56 -2.26 20.10 -7.17
N GLU A 57 -1.84 19.84 -8.41
CA GLU A 57 -1.97 20.75 -9.55
C GLU A 57 -3.44 21.14 -9.81
N ARG A 58 -4.36 20.17 -9.75
CA ARG A 58 -5.81 20.43 -9.90
C ARG A 58 -6.38 21.32 -8.79
N ILE A 59 -5.87 21.19 -7.56
CA ILE A 59 -6.34 21.95 -6.39
C ILE A 59 -5.66 23.33 -6.32
N GLY A 60 -4.65 23.59 -7.16
CA GLY A 60 -3.91 24.86 -7.16
C GLY A 60 -2.95 25.03 -5.98
N ASP A 61 -2.73 23.98 -5.19
CA ASP A 61 -1.81 23.99 -4.05
C ASP A 61 -0.41 23.65 -4.55
N GLY A 62 0.31 24.67 -5.03
CA GLY A 62 1.65 24.59 -5.61
C GLY A 62 2.77 24.27 -4.61
N GLY A 63 2.48 23.49 -3.57
CA GLY A 63 3.46 23.07 -2.57
C GLY A 63 4.29 21.91 -3.09
N GLY A 64 5.51 22.21 -3.56
CA GLY A 64 6.57 21.22 -3.75
C GLY A 64 7.00 20.64 -2.39
N VAL A 65 6.14 19.79 -1.80
CA VAL A 65 6.45 19.13 -0.54
C VAL A 65 7.50 18.08 -0.87
N HIS A 66 8.69 18.20 -0.30
CA HIS A 66 9.67 17.13 -0.27
C HIS A 66 9.03 15.94 0.46
N MET A 67 8.32 15.10 -0.31
CA MET A 67 7.50 14.02 0.20
C MET A 67 8.42 13.00 0.85
N ASN A 68 8.43 12.96 2.18
CA ASN A 68 9.15 11.95 2.94
C ASN A 68 8.61 10.57 2.53
N GLU A 69 9.44 9.80 1.83
CA GLU A 69 9.05 8.52 1.25
C GLU A 69 8.60 7.51 2.32
N ASN A 70 9.03 7.68 3.58
CA ASN A 70 8.58 6.86 4.69
C ASN A 70 7.06 6.88 4.91
N ARG A 71 6.34 7.92 4.46
CA ARG A 71 4.88 7.95 4.55
C ARG A 71 4.21 6.79 3.77
N TYR A 72 4.86 6.34 2.70
CA TYR A 72 4.35 5.26 1.84
C TYR A 72 4.72 3.86 2.39
N PHE A 73 5.66 3.76 3.34
CA PHE A 73 6.08 2.47 3.92
C PHE A 73 5.31 2.08 5.20
N THR A 74 4.19 2.76 5.44
CA THR A 74 3.27 2.45 6.55
C THR A 74 2.50 1.16 6.27
N LYS A 75 2.00 0.52 7.34
CA LYS A 75 1.14 -0.67 7.25
C LYS A 75 -0.08 -0.40 6.35
N GLU A 76 -0.65 0.79 6.45
CA GLU A 76 -1.84 1.18 5.68
C GLU A 76 -1.55 1.18 4.17
N TYR A 77 -0.49 1.84 3.71
CA TYR A 77 -0.13 1.84 2.29
C TYR A 77 0.24 0.45 1.78
N CYS A 78 0.94 -0.34 2.60
CA CYS A 78 1.19 -1.76 2.29
C CYS A 78 -0.13 -2.53 2.16
N ARG A 79 -1.11 -2.28 3.05
CA ARG A 79 -2.44 -2.91 2.97
C ARG A 79 -3.18 -2.47 1.71
N LYS A 80 -3.20 -1.18 1.37
CA LYS A 80 -3.81 -0.69 0.11
C LYS A 80 -3.21 -1.35 -1.12
N TYR A 81 -1.89 -1.47 -1.17
CA TYR A 81 -1.19 -2.22 -2.23
C TYR A 81 -1.58 -3.70 -2.25
N TRP A 82 -1.65 -4.35 -1.09
CA TRP A 82 -2.07 -5.74 -0.98
C TRP A 82 -3.50 -5.94 -1.47
N MET A 83 -4.41 -5.04 -1.10
CA MET A 83 -5.82 -5.12 -1.46
C MET A 83 -6.05 -4.88 -2.95
N GLY A 84 -5.22 -4.06 -3.61
CA GLY A 84 -5.40 -3.67 -5.01
C GLY A 84 -5.83 -2.20 -5.17
N GLU A 85 -6.22 -1.56 -4.06
CA GLU A 85 -6.72 -0.18 -4.01
C GLU A 85 -5.67 0.80 -4.51
N LEU A 86 -4.40 0.59 -4.15
CA LEU A 86 -3.32 1.49 -4.58
C LEU A 86 -3.08 1.44 -6.10
N GLN A 87 -3.16 0.24 -6.70
CA GLN A 87 -3.04 0.06 -8.14
C GLN A 87 -4.24 0.65 -8.87
N GLU A 88 -5.43 0.58 -8.25
CA GLU A 88 -6.64 1.20 -8.78
C GLU A 88 -6.55 2.73 -8.77
N GLU A 89 -6.09 3.34 -7.68
CA GLU A 89 -5.83 4.79 -7.60
C GLU A 89 -4.82 5.26 -8.66
N ILE A 90 -3.74 4.49 -8.87
CA ILE A 90 -2.74 4.79 -9.90
C ILE A 90 -3.35 4.77 -11.30
N ARG A 91 -4.10 3.70 -11.61
CA ARG A 91 -4.74 3.52 -12.92
C ARG A 91 -5.83 4.57 -13.18
N GLU A 92 -6.66 4.87 -12.18
CA GLU A 92 -7.70 5.90 -12.30
C GLU A 92 -7.08 7.26 -12.61
N ALA A 93 -5.95 7.58 -11.98
CA ALA A 93 -5.23 8.79 -12.30
C ALA A 93 -4.72 8.75 -13.75
N GLU A 94 -4.07 7.68 -14.21
CA GLU A 94 -3.57 7.55 -15.61
C GLU A 94 -4.66 7.68 -16.68
N SER A 95 -5.90 7.30 -16.39
CA SER A 95 -7.03 7.39 -17.32
C SER A 95 -7.58 8.80 -17.58
N TYR A 96 -7.03 9.84 -16.93
CA TYR A 96 -7.48 11.23 -17.01
C TYR A 96 -6.37 12.17 -17.49
#